data_AF-A0A959VZR3-F1
#
_entry.id   AF-A0A959VZR3-F1
#
_cell.length_a   1.000
_cell.length_b   1.000
_cell.length_c   1.000
_cell.angle_alpha   90.00
_cell.angle_beta   90.00
_cell.angle_gamma   90.00
#
_symmetry.space_group_name_H-M   'P 1'
#
loop_
_entity.id
_entity.type
_entity.pdbx_description
1 polymer ?
#
loop_
_entity_poly.entity_id
_entity_poly.type
_entity_poly.pdbx_seq_one_letter_code
_entity_poly.pdbx_strand_id
1 'polypeptide(L)'
;MSLIAQIVDTGDVLMTIGASFAAGLSVALVSSLAIWGGAKYVDFSQDGRGVAAAMSLAVGIFGLLATVGIIIFGIVLMVSK
;
A
#
# COMPACT_ATOMS: atom_id res chain seq x y z
N MET A 1 23.75 10.13 -32.72
CA MET A 1 22.52 9.80 -31.96
C MET A 1 21.58 11.00 -32.06
N SER A 2 20.36 10.78 -32.54
CA SER A 2 19.37 11.84 -32.79
C SER A 2 18.95 12.53 -31.48
N LEU A 3 18.76 13.85 -31.53
CA LEU A 3 18.30 14.72 -30.44
C LEU A 3 17.12 14.12 -29.63
N ILE A 4 16.25 13.34 -30.27
CA ILE A 4 15.10 12.66 -29.66
C ILE A 4 15.52 11.59 -28.63
N ALA A 5 16.62 10.86 -28.87
CA ALA A 5 17.15 9.86 -27.93
C ALA A 5 17.84 10.49 -26.71
N GLN A 6 18.20 11.78 -26.79
CA GLN A 6 18.77 12.55 -25.68
C GLN A 6 17.68 13.20 -24.81
N ILE A 7 16.46 13.36 -25.34
CA ILE A 7 15.30 13.92 -24.62
C ILE A 7 14.59 12.85 -23.79
N VAL A 8 14.60 11.60 -24.25
CA VAL A 8 13.98 10.46 -23.54
C VAL A 8 15.09 9.57 -23.01
N ASP A 9 15.55 9.84 -21.79
CA ASP A 9 16.34 8.87 -21.05
C ASP A 9 15.44 7.67 -20.74
N THR A 10 15.60 6.62 -21.55
CA THR A 10 14.75 5.44 -21.48
C THR A 10 14.97 4.69 -20.15
N GLY A 11 16.14 4.86 -19.53
CA GLY A 11 16.45 4.30 -18.21
C GLY A 11 15.61 4.95 -17.12
N ASP A 12 15.55 6.28 -17.09
CA ASP A 12 14.76 7.03 -16.10
C ASP A 12 13.26 6.75 -16.23
N VAL A 13 12.77 6.62 -17.46
CA VAL A 13 11.35 6.27 -17.72
C VAL A 13 11.02 4.89 -17.16
N LEU A 14 11.85 3.88 -17.44
CA LEU A 14 11.65 2.52 -16.93
C LEU A 14 11.71 2.46 -15.40
N MET A 15 12.66 3.18 -14.79
CA MET A 15 12.78 3.25 -13.34
C MET A 15 11.56 3.92 -12.70
N THR A 16 11.04 4.98 -13.30
CA THR A 16 9.83 5.68 -12.84
C THR A 16 8.60 4.79 -12.92
N ILE A 17 8.43 4.06 -14.03
CA ILE A 17 7.33 3.09 -14.20
C ILE A 17 7.44 2.00 -13.13
N GLY A 18 8.64 1.43 -12.95
CA GLY A 18 8.88 0.39 -11.95
C GLY A 18 8.58 0.85 -10.53
N ALA A 19 9.05 2.03 -10.15
CA ALA A 19 8.79 2.61 -8.83
C ALA A 19 7.29 2.88 -8.60
N SER A 20 6.60 3.42 -9.61
CA SER A 20 5.15 3.71 -9.53
C SER A 20 4.33 2.43 -9.42
N PHE A 21 4.71 1.39 -10.16
CA PHE A 21 4.07 0.08 -10.08
C PHE A 21 4.28 -0.56 -8.70
N ALA A 22 5.51 -0.56 -8.18
CA ALA A 22 5.82 -1.11 -6.86
C ALA A 22 5.07 -0.37 -5.75
N ALA A 23 4.98 0.96 -5.82
CA ALA A 23 4.22 1.77 -4.88
C ALA A 23 2.72 1.43 -4.94
N GLY A 24 2.14 1.37 -6.14
CA GLY A 24 0.72 1.01 -6.32
C GLY A 24 0.41 -0.40 -5.80
N LEU A 25 1.26 -1.37 -6.11
CA LEU A 25 1.12 -2.74 -5.64
C LEU A 25 1.19 -2.83 -4.10
N SER A 26 2.13 -2.11 -3.49
CA SER A 26 2.29 -2.09 -2.03
C SER A 26 1.03 -1.56 -1.34
N VAL A 27 0.48 -0.44 -1.84
CA VAL A 27 -0.76 0.14 -1.31
C VAL A 27 -1.93 -0.81 -1.49
N ALA A 28 -2.06 -1.47 -2.64
CA ALA A 28 -3.13 -2.42 -2.92
C ALA A 28 -3.08 -3.64 -1.97
N LEU A 29 -1.90 -4.21 -1.72
CA LEU A 29 -1.74 -5.35 -0.83
C LEU A 29 -2.08 -5.00 0.62
N VAL A 30 -1.57 -3.87 1.10
CA VAL A 30 -1.74 -3.44 2.49
C VAL A 30 -3.20 -3.01 2.77
N SER A 31 -3.85 -2.33 1.83
CA SER A 31 -5.28 -2.01 1.93
C SER A 31 -6.17 -3.25 1.86
N SER A 32 -5.80 -4.27 1.06
CA SER A 32 -6.51 -5.56 1.03
C SER A 32 -6.48 -6.26 2.39
N LEU A 33 -5.34 -6.22 3.09
CA LEU A 33 -5.22 -6.75 4.46
C LEU A 33 -6.12 -5.99 5.45
N ALA A 34 -6.25 -4.67 5.28
CA ALA A 34 -7.13 -3.85 6.10
C ALA A 34 -8.59 -4.29 5.98
N ILE A 35 -9.06 -4.47 4.73
CA ILE A 35 -10.42 -4.93 4.43
C ILE A 35 -10.64 -6.34 4.94
N TRP A 36 -9.68 -7.24 4.71
CA TRP A 36 -9.76 -8.63 5.16
C TRP A 36 -9.88 -8.75 6.68
N GLY A 37 -9.07 -7.99 7.43
CA GLY A 37 -9.11 -8.00 8.89
C GLY A 37 -10.45 -7.51 9.45
N GLY A 38 -11.01 -6.46 8.84
CA GLY A 38 -12.35 -5.95 9.17
C GLY A 38 -13.47 -6.96 8.86
N ALA A 39 -13.42 -7.60 7.68
CA ALA A 39 -14.39 -8.63 7.32
C ALA A 39 -14.33 -9.84 8.28
N LYS A 40 -13.12 -10.32 8.59
CA LYS A 40 -12.94 -11.47 9.49
C LYS A 40 -13.29 -11.18 10.94
N TYR A 41 -13.16 -9.93 11.38
CA TYR A 41 -13.65 -9.52 12.69
C TYR A 41 -15.14 -9.77 12.83
N VAL A 42 -15.93 -9.40 11.81
CA VAL A 42 -17.39 -9.59 11.82
C VAL A 42 -17.72 -11.09 11.84
N ASP A 43 -17.10 -11.88 10.97
CA ASP A 43 -17.30 -13.33 10.93
C ASP A 43 -17.00 -13.99 12.30
N PHE A 44 -15.81 -13.74 12.86
CA PHE A 44 -15.40 -14.35 14.12
C PHE A 44 -16.16 -13.82 15.34
N SER A 45 -16.63 -12.58 15.30
CA SER A 45 -17.50 -12.03 16.33
C SER A 45 -18.87 -12.70 16.33
N GLN A 46 -19.40 -13.05 15.15
CA GLN A 46 -20.67 -13.78 15.02
C GLN A 46 -20.52 -15.24 15.48
N ASP A 47 -19.37 -15.86 15.23
CA ASP A 47 -19.06 -17.22 15.68
C ASP A 47 -18.78 -17.33 17.20
N GLY A 48 -18.84 -16.23 17.95
CA GLY A 48 -18.50 -16.19 19.38
C GLY A 48 -17.00 -16.36 19.66
N ARG A 49 -16.14 -16.32 18.65
CA ARG A 49 -14.68 -16.51 18.73
C ARG A 49 -13.97 -15.18 18.99
N GLY A 50 -14.24 -14.58 20.15
CA GLY A 50 -13.80 -13.22 20.49
C GLY A 50 -12.29 -12.97 20.36
N VAL A 51 -11.44 -13.93 20.73
CA VAL A 51 -9.97 -13.79 20.59
C VAL A 51 -9.56 -13.74 19.12
N ALA A 52 -10.12 -14.61 18.28
CA ALA A 52 -9.82 -14.63 16.84
C ALA A 52 -10.32 -13.35 16.16
N ALA A 53 -11.49 -12.85 16.57
CA ALA A 53 -12.03 -11.58 16.10
C ALA A 53 -11.08 -10.42 16.44
N ALA A 54 -10.65 -10.31 17.71
CA ALA A 54 -9.73 -9.25 18.12
C ALA A 54 -8.41 -9.28 17.33
N MET A 55 -7.86 -10.48 17.08
CA MET A 55 -6.65 -10.63 16.28
C MET A 55 -6.86 -10.23 14.81
N SER A 56 -7.98 -10.61 14.18
CA SER A 56 -8.25 -10.21 12.80
C SER A 56 -8.47 -8.71 12.66
N LEU A 57 -9.14 -8.09 13.66
CA LEU A 57 -9.31 -6.65 13.71
C LEU A 57 -7.95 -5.93 13.85
N ALA A 58 -7.04 -6.45 14.69
CA ALA A 58 -5.70 -5.90 14.84
C ALA A 58 -4.91 -5.92 13.51
N VAL A 59 -5.02 -7.00 12.73
CA VAL A 59 -4.45 -7.07 11.37
C VAL A 59 -5.10 -6.03 10.45
N GLY A 60 -6.42 -5.86 10.56
CA GLY A 60 -7.17 -4.85 9.80
C GLY A 60 -6.68 -3.43 10.09
N ILE A 61 -6.56 -3.07 11.37
CA ILE A 61 -6.02 -1.77 11.81
C ILE A 61 -4.58 -1.59 11.33
N PHE A 62 -3.74 -2.62 11.45
CA PHE A 62 -2.36 -2.54 10.99
C PHE A 62 -2.29 -2.26 9.49
N GLY A 63 -3.08 -2.96 8.67
CA GLY A 63 -3.17 -2.67 7.24
C GLY A 63 -3.64 -1.24 6.95
N LEU A 64 -4.62 -0.73 7.71
CA LEU A 64 -5.10 0.63 7.53
C LEU A 64 -4.02 1.67 7.89
N LEU A 65 -3.34 1.51 9.02
CA LEU A 65 -2.26 2.38 9.46
C LEU A 65 -1.07 2.34 8.50
N ALA A 66 -0.70 1.17 8.01
CA ALA A 66 0.38 1.02 7.04
C ALA A 66 0.02 1.69 5.70
N THR A 67 -1.24 1.60 5.26
CA THR A 67 -1.73 2.30 4.06
C THR A 67 -1.58 3.82 4.22
N VAL A 68 -2.08 4.37 5.33
CA VAL A 68 -1.96 5.80 5.65
C VAL A 68 -0.48 6.21 5.76
N GLY A 69 0.34 5.38 6.40
CA GLY A 69 1.78 5.62 6.54
C GLY A 69 2.52 5.70 5.21
N ILE A 70 2.25 4.79 4.27
CA ILE A 70 2.85 4.81 2.93
C ILE A 70 2.47 6.10 2.18
N ILE A 71 1.21 6.51 2.26
CA ILE A 71 0.72 7.74 1.60
C ILE A 71 1.42 8.98 2.20
N ILE A 72 1.43 9.10 3.54
CA ILE A 72 2.08 10.22 4.22
C ILE A 72 3.57 10.25 3.90
N PHE A 73 4.25 9.11 3.94
CA PHE A 73 5.66 9.01 3.60
C PHE A 73 5.95 9.49 2.17
N GLY A 74 5.12 9.07 1.20
CA GLY A 74 5.20 9.56 -0.17
C GLY A 74 5.04 11.08 -0.28
N ILE A 75 4.06 11.65 0.41
CA ILE A 75 3.84 13.11 0.45
C ILE A 75 5.05 13.82 1.05
N VAL A 76 5.55 13.34 2.20
CA VAL A 76 6.70 13.94 2.89
C VAL A 76 7.93 13.92 1.97
N LEU A 77 8.20 12.82 1.26
CA LEU A 77 9.31 12.76 0.31
C LEU A 77 9.15 13.74 -0.87
N MET A 78 7.92 13.98 -1.34
CA MET A 78 7.66 14.95 -2.42
C MET A 78 7.81 16.40 -1.94
N VAL A 79 7.44 16.69 -0.69
CA VAL A 79 7.46 18.03 -0.10
C VAL A 79 8.84 18.39 0.47
N SER A 80 9.61 17.42 0.96
CA SER A 80 10.93 17.64 1.58
C SER A 80 12.06 17.82 0.55
N LYS A 81 11.73 18.38 -0.62
CA LYS A 81 12.70 18.76 -1.65
C LYS A 81 13.49 20.00 -1.25
#